data_AF-A0ABD0J9M2-F1
#
_entry.id   AF-A0ABD0J9M2-F1
#
_cell.length_a   1.000
_cell.length_b   1.000
_cell.length_c   1.000
_cell.angle_alpha   90.00
_cell.angle_beta   90.00
_cell.angle_gamma   90.00
#
_symmetry.space_group_name_H-M   'P 1'
#
loop_
_entity.id
_entity.type
_entity.pdbx_description
1 polymer ?
#
loop_
_entity_poly.entity_id
_entity_poly.type
_entity_poly.pdbx_seq_one_letter_code
_entity_poly.pdbx_strand_id
1 'polypeptide(L)'
;MPSFHEPAECVSLLAAISDKCPTHLVISENKTGWVEWKGTEFYNYCRWWIQLVPTLGVVVQFDNDLQLGDHPNTDDMIRVHHDALSRTYFGGGPVEPVVITGESVLFELVSYGRVSSMESDVNVTDWRASRFNMSYTTYPKHTLPPELEVGVYNCSPPYIVPQELQCDGIAQCLDGEDELDYNCSYTHLGCDEGWIAGESFCLKFVFPTTPVSPDQAKIKCRESHNADLGSLPHPGVRRLAARLMLSANHSEVIVGLERAQAGHLYRFLWRWTQAGTEFDGPQPHQADKVLNCATLTDENLFKSVELSTGSQRWIRMCDVEPSALTSQRTKQCGDGSTFQH
;
A
#
# COMPACT_ATOMS: atom_id res chain seq x y z
N MET A 1 35.57 15.68 1.06
CA MET A 1 34.24 16.27 1.29
C MET A 1 33.47 16.12 0.00
N PRO A 2 32.52 15.19 -0.11
CA PRO A 2 31.68 15.11 -1.27
C PRO A 2 30.65 16.23 -1.20
N SER A 3 30.55 16.99 -2.28
CA SER A 3 29.58 18.04 -2.51
C SER A 3 28.17 17.46 -2.43
N PHE A 4 27.35 17.99 -1.53
CA PHE A 4 25.91 17.82 -1.57
C PHE A 4 25.42 18.37 -2.92
N HIS A 5 24.90 17.49 -3.77
CA HIS A 5 24.07 17.92 -4.89
C HIS A 5 22.81 18.56 -4.32
N GLU A 6 22.55 19.80 -4.70
CA GLU A 6 21.29 20.49 -4.44
C GLU A 6 20.12 19.64 -4.99
N PRO A 7 18.98 19.57 -4.29
CA PRO A 7 17.82 18.86 -4.79
C PRO A 7 17.38 19.50 -6.12
N ALA A 8 17.21 18.66 -7.14
CA ALA A 8 16.71 19.08 -8.45
C ALA A 8 15.45 19.94 -8.26
N GLU A 9 15.42 21.11 -8.90
CA GLU A 9 14.25 21.98 -8.90
C GLU A 9 13.02 21.19 -9.34
N CYS A 10 12.10 20.93 -8.40
CA CYS A 10 10.77 20.42 -8.69
C CYS A 10 10.02 21.48 -9.50
N VAL A 11 10.18 21.47 -10.81
CA VAL A 11 9.33 22.26 -11.71
C VAL A 11 8.00 21.54 -11.76
N SER A 12 7.05 22.03 -10.97
CA SER A 12 5.65 21.67 -11.02
C SER A 12 5.11 21.92 -12.43
N LEU A 13 5.11 20.90 -13.28
CA LEU A 13 4.21 20.89 -14.42
C LEU A 13 2.81 20.71 -13.80
N LEU A 14 2.18 21.83 -13.44
CA LEU A 14 0.73 21.92 -13.24
C LEU A 14 0.10 21.52 -14.58
N ALA A 15 -0.04 20.21 -14.83
CA ALA A 15 -0.94 19.70 -15.83
C ALA A 15 -2.35 20.02 -15.32
N ALA A 16 -2.81 21.20 -15.73
CA ALA A 16 -4.13 21.78 -15.59
C ALA A 16 -5.11 21.01 -14.68
N ILE A 17 -5.47 21.61 -13.55
CA ILE A 17 -6.82 21.42 -12.99
C ILE A 17 -7.77 21.86 -14.10
N SER A 18 -8.20 20.92 -14.92
CA SER A 18 -9.13 21.15 -16.03
C SER A 18 -10.37 20.34 -15.75
N ASP A 19 -11.52 21.03 -15.75
CA ASP A 19 -12.83 20.39 -15.76
C ASP A 19 -13.07 19.57 -17.05
N LYS A 20 -12.11 19.55 -17.99
CA LYS A 20 -12.14 18.79 -19.24
C LYS A 20 -10.93 17.88 -19.31
N CYS A 21 -11.12 16.65 -19.80
CA CYS A 21 -10.04 15.70 -20.07
C CYS A 21 -8.92 16.33 -20.91
N PRO A 22 -7.71 16.57 -20.35
CA PRO A 22 -6.57 16.95 -21.17
C PRO A 22 -6.30 15.83 -22.19
N THR A 23 -6.26 16.13 -23.47
CA THR A 23 -6.19 15.09 -24.51
C THR A 23 -4.77 14.63 -24.83
N HIS A 24 -3.77 15.44 -24.48
CA HIS A 24 -2.38 15.17 -24.85
C HIS A 24 -1.38 15.79 -23.86
N LEU A 25 -0.48 14.97 -23.31
CA LEU A 25 0.67 15.39 -22.51
C LEU A 25 1.95 14.95 -23.23
N VAL A 26 2.94 15.84 -23.36
CA VAL A 26 4.23 15.49 -23.95
C VAL A 26 5.30 15.60 -22.88
N ILE A 27 5.95 14.48 -22.55
CA ILE A 27 7.07 14.47 -21.61
C ILE A 27 8.35 14.47 -22.45
N SER A 28 9.03 15.61 -22.46
CA SER A 28 10.18 15.87 -23.34
C SER A 28 11.54 15.86 -22.64
N GLU A 29 11.58 15.83 -21.31
CA GLU A 29 12.79 15.99 -20.52
C GLU A 29 12.81 15.03 -19.34
N ASN A 30 14.00 14.80 -18.79
CA ASN A 30 14.14 13.97 -17.60
C ASN A 30 13.58 14.71 -16.37
N LYS A 31 12.36 14.38 -15.93
CA LYS A 31 11.66 15.08 -14.85
C LYS A 31 10.75 14.15 -14.05
N THR A 32 10.55 14.54 -12.80
CA THR A 32 9.42 14.08 -12.00
C THR A 32 8.25 15.05 -12.18
N GLY A 33 7.05 14.53 -12.38
CA GLY A 33 5.84 15.36 -12.46
C GLY A 33 4.66 14.71 -11.77
N TRP A 34 3.56 15.47 -11.67
CA TRP A 34 2.32 15.00 -11.06
C TRP A 34 1.11 15.40 -11.92
N VAL A 35 0.07 14.57 -11.91
CA VAL A 35 -1.22 14.83 -12.55
C VAL A 35 -2.31 14.64 -11.51
N GLU A 36 -3.15 15.64 -11.31
CA GLU A 36 -4.37 15.55 -10.50
C GLU A 36 -5.59 15.71 -11.41
N TRP A 37 -6.60 14.87 -11.18
CA TRP A 37 -7.87 14.95 -11.90
C TRP A 37 -9.05 14.90 -10.94
N LYS A 38 -10.15 15.57 -11.32
CA LYS A 38 -11.41 15.57 -10.59
C LYS A 38 -12.58 15.54 -11.55
N GLY A 39 -13.32 14.43 -11.60
CA GLY A 39 -14.47 14.24 -12.49
C GLY A 39 -15.77 14.85 -11.97
N THR A 40 -16.30 15.87 -12.62
CA THR A 40 -17.46 16.63 -12.10
C THR A 40 -18.84 16.15 -12.61
N GLU A 41 -18.93 15.17 -13.51
CA GLU A 41 -20.20 14.77 -14.18
C GLU A 41 -20.38 13.25 -14.41
N PHE A 42 -21.64 12.87 -14.72
CA PHE A 42 -22.24 11.53 -14.57
C PHE A 42 -21.70 10.37 -15.42
N TYR A 43 -20.89 10.61 -16.44
CA TYR A 43 -20.27 9.54 -17.24
C TYR A 43 -19.01 10.11 -17.87
N ASN A 44 -17.95 10.18 -17.08
CA ASN A 44 -16.69 10.71 -17.57
C ASN A 44 -15.81 9.53 -18.03
N TYR A 45 -15.89 9.28 -19.33
CA TYR A 45 -14.85 8.55 -20.02
C TYR A 45 -13.73 9.51 -20.37
N CYS A 46 -12.55 9.31 -19.79
CA CYS A 46 -11.40 10.17 -20.02
C CYS A 46 -10.26 9.37 -20.64
N ARG A 47 -9.68 9.91 -21.73
CA ARG A 47 -8.49 9.36 -22.36
C ARG A 47 -7.38 10.41 -22.33
N TRP A 48 -6.21 10.00 -21.87
CA TRP A 48 -5.00 10.81 -21.90
C TRP A 48 -3.93 10.09 -22.68
N TRP A 49 -3.43 10.73 -23.72
CA TRP A 49 -2.24 10.28 -24.42
C TRP A 49 -1.03 10.97 -23.81
N ILE A 50 -0.08 10.20 -23.33
CA ILE A 50 1.26 10.70 -23.00
C ILE A 50 2.19 10.27 -24.11
N GLN A 51 2.78 11.24 -24.80
CA GLN A 51 3.82 11.00 -25.78
C GLN A 51 5.18 11.17 -25.11
N LEU A 52 6.03 10.15 -25.26
CA LEU A 52 7.38 10.10 -24.74
C LEU A 52 8.37 10.33 -25.88
N VAL A 53 9.48 11.00 -25.59
CA VAL A 53 10.59 11.09 -26.55
C VAL A 53 11.18 9.69 -26.73
N PRO A 54 11.57 9.26 -27.95
CA PRO A 54 12.03 7.90 -28.21
C PRO A 54 13.21 7.40 -27.35
N THR A 55 13.97 8.33 -26.75
CA THR A 55 15.13 8.04 -25.90
C THR A 55 14.78 7.83 -24.42
N LEU A 56 13.55 8.13 -24.02
CA LEU A 56 13.08 8.05 -22.64
C LEU A 56 12.07 6.92 -22.49
N GLY A 57 12.11 6.25 -21.35
CA GLY A 57 10.94 5.59 -20.80
C GLY A 57 10.53 6.28 -19.51
N VAL A 58 9.39 5.87 -18.97
CA VAL A 58 8.81 6.47 -17.78
C VAL A 58 8.33 5.39 -16.84
N VAL A 59 8.57 5.59 -15.55
CA VAL A 59 7.96 4.80 -14.49
C VAL A 59 6.86 5.65 -13.88
N VAL A 60 5.65 5.10 -13.87
CA VAL A 60 4.45 5.80 -13.41
C VAL A 60 4.02 5.17 -12.11
N GLN A 61 3.82 6.01 -11.10
CA GLN A 61 3.35 5.62 -9.79
C GLN A 61 2.05 6.38 -9.50
N PHE A 62 1.03 5.67 -9.02
CA PHE A 62 -0.20 6.31 -8.59
C PHE A 62 -0.15 6.55 -7.09
N ASP A 63 -0.67 7.69 -6.66
CA ASP A 63 -0.80 8.00 -5.25
C ASP A 63 -1.91 7.15 -4.62
N ASN A 64 -1.85 7.00 -3.30
CA ASN A 64 -2.79 6.22 -2.52
C ASN A 64 -4.14 6.92 -2.34
N ASP A 65 -4.20 8.22 -2.67
CA ASP A 65 -5.45 8.99 -2.75
C ASP A 65 -6.20 8.72 -4.07
N LEU A 66 -5.99 7.54 -4.66
CA LEU A 66 -6.78 7.01 -5.75
C LEU A 66 -8.21 6.75 -5.27
N GLN A 67 -8.99 7.83 -5.16
CA GLN A 67 -10.41 7.83 -4.89
C GLN A 67 -11.15 7.54 -6.19
N LEU A 68 -11.01 6.31 -6.66
CA LEU A 68 -11.84 5.74 -7.72
C LEU A 68 -13.07 5.16 -7.04
N GLY A 69 -14.24 5.67 -7.38
CA GLY A 69 -15.49 5.04 -6.97
C GLY A 69 -15.82 5.25 -5.49
N ASP A 70 -15.40 6.36 -4.88
CA ASP A 70 -15.77 6.72 -3.50
C ASP A 70 -17.31 6.90 -3.32
N HIS A 71 -18.07 6.75 -4.42
CA HIS A 71 -19.50 6.64 -4.44
C HIS A 71 -19.93 5.16 -4.51
N PRO A 72 -20.85 4.68 -3.63
CA PRO A 72 -21.24 3.26 -3.56
C PRO A 72 -21.88 2.70 -4.85
N ASN A 73 -22.21 3.59 -5.79
CA ASN A 73 -22.84 3.28 -7.06
C ASN A 73 -21.95 3.55 -8.28
N THR A 74 -20.64 3.74 -8.13
CA THR A 74 -19.74 3.81 -9.30
C THR A 74 -18.61 2.81 -9.18
N ASP A 75 -18.35 2.10 -10.28
CA ASP A 75 -17.16 1.27 -10.43
C ASP A 75 -16.19 2.04 -11.32
N ASP A 76 -15.31 2.82 -10.70
CA ASP A 76 -14.31 3.58 -11.41
C ASP A 76 -13.05 2.73 -11.60
N MET A 77 -12.50 2.75 -12.80
CA MET A 77 -11.30 2.00 -13.16
C MET A 77 -10.36 2.85 -14.00
N ILE A 78 -9.05 2.70 -13.77
CA ILE A 78 -8.01 3.23 -14.64
C ILE A 78 -7.45 2.08 -15.47
N ARG A 79 -7.37 2.26 -16.79
CA ARG A 79 -6.64 1.39 -17.68
C ARG A 79 -5.40 2.11 -18.18
N VAL A 80 -4.28 1.43 -18.17
CA VAL A 80 -3.01 1.92 -18.70
C VAL A 80 -2.66 1.03 -19.88
N HIS A 81 -2.63 1.60 -21.07
CA HIS A 81 -2.24 0.90 -22.29
C HIS A 81 -0.90 1.44 -22.75
N HIS A 82 0.12 0.59 -22.78
CA HIS A 82 1.41 0.93 -23.36
C HIS A 82 1.89 -0.24 -24.20
N ASP A 83 2.46 0.07 -25.36
CA ASP A 83 2.86 -0.94 -26.34
C ASP A 83 1.70 -1.89 -26.69
N ALA A 84 1.87 -3.19 -26.45
CA ALA A 84 0.83 -4.22 -26.62
C ALA A 84 0.17 -4.65 -25.30
N LEU A 85 0.51 -3.98 -24.19
CA LEU A 85 0.09 -4.33 -22.84
C LEU A 85 -1.03 -3.39 -22.37
N SER A 86 -1.95 -3.95 -21.60
CA SER A 86 -3.04 -3.21 -20.96
C SER A 86 -3.17 -3.67 -19.52
N ARG A 87 -3.03 -2.73 -18.59
CA ARG A 87 -3.25 -2.96 -17.16
C ARG A 87 -4.52 -2.26 -16.73
N THR A 88 -5.26 -2.90 -15.84
CA THR A 88 -6.52 -2.38 -15.32
C THR A 88 -6.43 -2.31 -13.80
N TYR A 89 -6.73 -1.14 -13.26
CA TYR A 89 -6.75 -0.85 -11.85
C TYR A 89 -8.16 -0.47 -11.42
N PHE A 90 -8.62 -1.10 -10.36
CA PHE A 90 -9.88 -0.78 -9.69
C PHE A 90 -9.56 0.00 -8.40
N GLY A 91 -10.50 0.83 -7.95
CA GLY A 91 -10.34 1.63 -6.74
C GLY A 91 -10.02 0.83 -5.47
N GLY A 92 -9.51 1.55 -4.46
CA GLY A 92 -9.29 1.03 -3.12
C GLY A 92 -7.89 0.49 -2.84
N GLY A 93 -7.16 -0.03 -3.82
CA GLY A 93 -5.83 -0.63 -3.59
C GLY A 93 -4.63 0.28 -3.90
N PRO A 94 -3.47 0.07 -3.27
CA PRO A 94 -2.21 0.65 -3.75
C PRO A 94 -1.90 0.10 -5.14
N VAL A 95 -1.71 0.98 -6.12
CA VAL A 95 -1.38 0.58 -7.49
C VAL A 95 0.12 0.37 -7.63
N GLU A 96 0.51 -0.76 -8.21
CA GLU A 96 1.90 -1.06 -8.56
C GLU A 96 2.44 -0.07 -9.59
N PRO A 97 3.70 0.38 -9.46
CA PRO A 97 4.32 1.21 -10.49
C PRO A 97 4.38 0.50 -11.85
N VAL A 98 4.20 1.27 -12.91
CA VAL A 98 4.20 0.77 -14.29
C VAL A 98 5.43 1.30 -15.01
N VAL A 99 6.27 0.40 -15.49
CA VAL A 99 7.41 0.77 -16.34
C VAL A 99 6.97 0.80 -17.80
N ILE A 100 7.03 1.98 -18.40
CA ILE A 100 6.61 2.23 -19.77
C ILE A 100 7.86 2.53 -20.60
N THR A 101 8.16 1.66 -21.56
CA THR A 101 9.28 1.84 -22.49
C THR A 101 8.81 2.23 -23.90
N GLY A 102 7.51 2.17 -24.18
CA GLY A 102 6.91 2.61 -25.43
C GLY A 102 7.06 4.11 -25.72
N GLU A 103 6.80 4.52 -26.96
CA GLU A 103 6.82 5.94 -27.36
C GLU A 103 5.55 6.69 -26.93
N SER A 104 4.51 5.94 -26.58
CA SER A 104 3.25 6.50 -26.10
C SER A 104 2.60 5.56 -25.09
N VAL A 105 1.92 6.16 -24.12
CA VAL A 105 1.02 5.46 -23.21
C VAL A 105 -0.34 6.15 -23.24
N LEU A 106 -1.39 5.34 -23.23
CA LEU A 106 -2.77 5.78 -23.12
C LEU A 106 -3.29 5.41 -21.74
N PHE A 107 -3.64 6.43 -20.95
CA PHE A 107 -4.41 6.24 -19.73
C PHE A 107 -5.89 6.41 -20.07
N GLU A 108 -6.72 5.45 -19.71
CA GLU A 108 -8.18 5.52 -19.83
C GLU A 108 -8.79 5.45 -18.44
N LEU A 109 -9.41 6.52 -17.99
CA LEU A 109 -10.28 6.46 -16.81
C LEU A 109 -11.71 6.20 -17.28
N VAL A 110 -12.30 5.15 -16.72
CA VAL A 110 -13.66 4.73 -17.00
C VAL A 110 -14.43 4.73 -15.70
N SER A 111 -15.45 5.59 -15.61
CA SER A 111 -16.44 5.56 -14.53
C SER A 111 -17.69 4.86 -15.02
N TYR A 112 -18.01 3.71 -14.43
CA TYR A 112 -19.28 3.03 -14.68
C TYR A 112 -20.28 3.40 -13.58
N GLY A 113 -21.32 4.14 -13.92
CA GLY A 113 -22.49 4.26 -13.05
C GLY A 113 -23.16 2.89 -12.90
N ARG A 114 -23.23 2.35 -11.68
CA ARG A 114 -24.18 1.29 -11.35
C ARG A 114 -25.56 1.89 -11.48
N VAL A 115 -26.22 1.62 -12.59
CA VAL A 115 -27.64 1.93 -12.75
C VAL A 115 -28.38 1.03 -11.77
N SER A 116 -28.63 1.50 -10.55
CA SER A 116 -29.61 0.85 -9.69
C SER A 116 -30.97 1.08 -10.36
N SER A 117 -31.46 0.03 -11.00
CA SER A 117 -32.87 -0.03 -11.36
C SER A 117 -33.68 0.19 -10.08
N MET A 118 -34.42 1.29 -10.02
CA MET A 118 -35.29 1.72 -8.91
C MET A 118 -34.57 2.40 -7.73
N GLU A 119 -34.40 3.73 -7.79
CA GLU A 119 -34.95 4.64 -6.77
C GLU A 119 -34.77 6.09 -7.25
N SER A 120 -35.90 6.79 -7.41
CA SER A 120 -36.03 8.07 -8.10
C SER A 120 -35.77 9.31 -7.24
N ASP A 121 -35.21 9.18 -6.04
CA ASP A 121 -35.20 10.29 -5.06
C ASP A 121 -33.87 10.52 -4.33
N VAL A 122 -32.73 10.07 -4.89
CA VAL A 122 -31.42 10.48 -4.36
C VAL A 122 -31.10 11.87 -4.85
N ASN A 123 -31.08 12.84 -3.94
CA ASN A 123 -30.65 14.21 -4.19
C ASN A 123 -29.23 14.20 -4.80
N VAL A 124 -29.14 14.56 -6.08
CA VAL A 124 -27.96 14.46 -6.98
C VAL A 124 -26.83 15.46 -6.63
N THR A 125 -26.74 15.92 -5.38
CA THR A 125 -25.77 16.95 -4.98
C THR A 125 -24.53 16.42 -4.27
N ASP A 126 -24.45 15.12 -3.97
CA ASP A 126 -23.34 14.52 -3.19
C ASP A 126 -22.50 13.51 -4.01
N TRP A 127 -22.38 13.73 -5.33
CA TRP A 127 -21.46 12.95 -6.15
C TRP A 127 -20.04 13.39 -5.86
N ARG A 128 -19.31 12.56 -5.13
CA ARG A 128 -17.86 12.71 -5.01
C ARG A 128 -17.24 12.35 -6.35
N ALA A 129 -16.75 13.36 -7.03
CA ALA A 129 -15.88 13.25 -8.18
C ALA A 129 -14.75 12.25 -7.90
N SER A 130 -14.52 11.27 -8.80
CA SER A 130 -13.31 10.45 -8.70
C SER A 130 -12.10 11.34 -8.83
N ARG A 131 -11.07 11.01 -8.04
CA ARG A 131 -9.79 11.70 -8.06
C ARG A 131 -8.68 10.70 -8.14
N PHE A 132 -7.67 11.03 -8.91
CA PHE A 132 -6.41 10.32 -8.85
C PHE A 132 -5.27 11.31 -8.95
N ASN A 133 -4.22 11.00 -8.22
CA ASN A 133 -2.92 11.62 -8.34
C ASN A 133 -1.96 10.58 -8.92
N MET A 134 -1.15 11.01 -9.87
CA MET A 134 -0.16 10.15 -10.50
C MET A 134 1.15 10.91 -10.56
N SER A 135 2.22 10.32 -10.04
CA SER A 135 3.59 10.77 -10.26
C SER A 135 4.24 9.96 -11.39
N TYR A 136 5.23 10.56 -12.02
CA TYR A 136 6.04 9.87 -13.01
C TYR A 136 7.50 10.25 -12.86
N THR A 137 8.41 9.32 -13.17
CA THR A 137 9.85 9.55 -13.24
C THR A 137 10.37 8.98 -14.55
N THR A 138 11.12 9.78 -15.28
CA THR A 138 11.70 9.37 -16.57
C THR A 138 13.10 8.80 -16.40
N TYR A 139 13.43 7.83 -17.25
CA TYR A 139 14.75 7.21 -17.31
C TYR A 139 15.20 7.08 -18.76
N PRO A 140 16.51 6.99 -19.03
CA PRO A 140 16.98 6.58 -20.35
C PRO A 140 16.35 5.23 -20.73
N LYS A 141 15.68 5.15 -21.88
CA LYS A 141 14.90 3.96 -22.26
C LYS A 141 15.70 2.65 -22.21
N HIS A 142 16.97 2.72 -22.59
CA HIS A 142 17.87 1.56 -22.65
C HIS A 142 18.32 1.05 -21.27
N THR A 143 18.08 1.81 -20.19
CA THR A 143 18.40 1.37 -18.82
C THR A 143 17.20 0.73 -18.14
N LEU A 144 15.97 0.96 -18.62
CA LEU A 144 14.77 0.41 -18.00
C LEU A 144 14.62 -1.09 -18.29
N PRO A 145 14.18 -1.88 -17.29
CA PRO A 145 14.02 -3.31 -17.45
C PRO A 145 12.83 -3.60 -18.37
N PRO A 146 12.95 -4.56 -19.30
CA PRO A 146 11.83 -4.99 -20.11
C PRO A 146 10.83 -5.78 -19.26
N GLU A 147 9.56 -5.55 -19.53
CA GLU A 147 8.47 -6.32 -18.95
C GLU A 147 8.34 -7.67 -19.70
N LEU A 148 8.35 -8.77 -18.96
CA LEU A 148 8.25 -10.13 -19.49
C LEU A 148 6.81 -10.64 -19.44
N GLU A 149 6.15 -10.36 -18.32
CA GLU A 149 4.74 -10.63 -18.06
C GLU A 149 4.14 -9.41 -17.36
N VAL A 150 2.81 -9.31 -17.32
CA VAL A 150 2.14 -8.17 -16.70
C VAL A 150 2.60 -8.00 -15.25
N GLY A 151 3.35 -6.92 -14.97
CA GLY A 151 3.89 -6.62 -13.64
C GLY A 151 5.25 -7.26 -13.31
N VAL A 152 5.82 -8.06 -14.21
CA VAL A 152 7.07 -8.80 -13.97
C VAL A 152 8.17 -8.31 -14.91
N TYR A 153 9.28 -7.84 -14.35
CA TYR A 153 10.37 -7.20 -15.08
C TYR A 153 11.67 -8.00 -15.01
N ASN A 154 12.44 -7.98 -16.11
CA ASN A 154 13.80 -8.48 -16.11
C ASN A 154 14.77 -7.39 -15.65
N CYS A 155 15.08 -7.39 -14.36
CA CYS A 155 15.95 -6.37 -13.73
C CYS A 155 17.44 -6.72 -13.78
N SER A 156 17.79 -7.88 -14.32
CA SER A 156 19.18 -8.28 -14.46
C SER A 156 19.98 -7.32 -15.36
N PRO A 157 21.29 -7.19 -15.15
CA PRO A 157 22.14 -6.32 -15.97
C PRO A 157 21.94 -6.56 -17.48
N PRO A 158 21.90 -5.50 -18.31
CA PRO A 158 22.38 -4.14 -18.04
C PRO A 158 21.32 -3.16 -17.50
N TYR A 159 20.14 -3.65 -17.11
CA TYR A 159 19.05 -2.80 -16.66
C TYR A 159 19.28 -2.29 -15.23
N ILE A 160 18.70 -1.14 -14.93
CA ILE A 160 18.65 -0.59 -13.57
C ILE A 160 17.30 -0.92 -12.97
N VAL A 161 17.27 -1.23 -11.67
CA VAL A 161 16.01 -1.25 -10.93
C VAL A 161 15.58 0.20 -10.70
N PRO A 162 14.43 0.66 -11.24
CA PRO A 162 13.93 1.99 -10.96
C PRO A 162 13.69 2.19 -9.46
N GLN A 163 13.91 3.40 -8.96
CA GLN A 163 13.73 3.70 -7.54
C GLN A 163 12.30 3.41 -7.05
N GLU A 164 11.32 3.56 -7.94
CA GLU A 164 9.90 3.30 -7.64
C GLU A 164 9.60 1.82 -7.40
N LEU A 165 10.39 0.91 -7.98
CA LEU A 165 10.28 -0.54 -7.74
C LEU A 165 11.12 -0.98 -6.53
N GLN A 166 12.19 -0.25 -6.23
CA GLN A 166 13.07 -0.61 -5.12
C GLN A 166 12.37 -0.49 -3.77
N CYS A 167 12.52 -1.53 -2.97
CA CYS A 167 12.11 -1.57 -1.58
C CYS A 167 10.62 -1.19 -1.39
N ASP A 168 9.74 -1.72 -2.23
CA ASP A 168 8.31 -1.39 -2.22
C ASP A 168 7.44 -2.50 -1.58
N GLY A 169 8.09 -3.60 -1.22
CA GLY A 169 7.54 -4.78 -0.54
C GLY A 169 6.97 -5.82 -1.49
N ILE A 170 7.13 -5.66 -2.80
CA ILE A 170 6.63 -6.57 -3.83
C ILE A 170 7.79 -6.89 -4.77
N ALA A 171 8.12 -8.17 -4.91
CA ALA A 171 9.09 -8.61 -5.90
C ALA A 171 8.47 -8.53 -7.31
N GLN A 172 8.70 -7.43 -8.01
CA GLN A 172 8.35 -7.22 -9.41
C GLN A 172 9.49 -7.61 -10.35
N CYS A 173 10.73 -7.64 -9.86
CA CYS A 173 11.86 -8.18 -10.60
C CYS A 173 11.88 -9.72 -10.54
N LEU A 174 12.27 -10.36 -11.65
CA LEU A 174 12.18 -11.82 -11.83
C LEU A 174 12.94 -12.64 -10.78
N ASP A 175 14.12 -12.17 -10.34
CA ASP A 175 14.89 -12.79 -9.27
C ASP A 175 14.72 -12.03 -7.94
N GLY A 176 13.75 -11.13 -7.87
CA GLY A 176 13.46 -10.27 -6.71
C GLY A 176 14.52 -9.19 -6.47
N GLU A 177 15.30 -8.81 -7.48
CA GLU A 177 16.41 -7.85 -7.35
C GLU A 177 16.02 -6.47 -6.79
N ASP A 178 14.76 -6.08 -6.93
CA ASP A 178 14.14 -4.89 -6.35
C ASP A 178 13.93 -4.95 -4.83
N GLU A 179 13.80 -6.16 -4.32
CA GLU A 179 13.58 -6.47 -2.90
C GLU A 179 14.83 -7.09 -2.24
N LEU A 180 15.82 -7.47 -3.06
CA LEU A 180 17.12 -7.97 -2.65
C LEU A 180 18.08 -6.82 -2.38
N ASP A 181 18.08 -6.26 -1.17
CA ASP A 181 19.32 -5.63 -0.71
C ASP A 181 19.39 -5.41 0.80
N TYR A 182 20.61 -5.33 1.30
CA TYR A 182 20.99 -4.82 2.61
C TYR A 182 20.56 -3.35 2.88
N ASN A 183 19.85 -2.73 1.94
CA ASN A 183 19.52 -1.30 1.90
C ASN A 183 18.01 -1.02 2.04
N CYS A 184 17.14 -2.03 1.92
CA CYS A 184 15.74 -1.86 2.28
C CYS A 184 15.64 -1.81 3.81
N SER A 185 15.17 -0.68 4.34
CA SER A 185 15.09 -0.47 5.79
C SER A 185 14.26 -1.53 6.51
N TYR A 186 13.32 -2.17 5.80
CA TYR A 186 12.47 -3.23 6.33
C TYR A 186 13.03 -4.65 6.24
N THR A 187 14.18 -4.86 5.60
CA THR A 187 14.74 -6.22 5.45
C THR A 187 15.81 -6.54 6.50
N HIS A 188 16.46 -5.55 7.12
CA HIS A 188 17.74 -5.81 7.80
C HIS A 188 18.08 -5.09 9.13
N LEU A 189 17.20 -4.29 9.74
CA LEU A 189 17.54 -3.62 11.02
C LEU A 189 16.66 -4.09 12.19
N GLY A 190 17.24 -4.94 13.06
CA GLY A 190 16.74 -5.19 14.42
C GLY A 190 15.66 -6.26 14.59
N CYS A 191 15.17 -6.86 13.50
CA CYS A 191 14.15 -7.91 13.54
C CYS A 191 14.73 -9.30 13.20
N ASP A 192 14.11 -10.36 13.71
CA ASP A 192 14.49 -11.75 13.41
C ASP A 192 14.10 -12.15 11.97
N GLU A 193 14.63 -13.27 11.49
CA GLU A 193 14.30 -13.81 10.16
C GLU A 193 12.79 -14.06 9.98
N GLY A 194 12.27 -13.65 8.82
CA GLY A 194 10.83 -13.74 8.49
C GLY A 194 9.96 -12.69 9.19
N TRP A 195 10.57 -11.66 9.77
CA TRP A 195 9.89 -10.43 10.18
C TRP A 195 10.23 -9.30 9.21
N ILE A 196 9.26 -8.44 8.96
CA ILE A 196 9.40 -7.20 8.22
C ILE A 196 9.75 -6.13 9.23
N ALA A 197 10.95 -5.59 9.12
CA ALA A 197 11.39 -4.49 9.97
C ALA A 197 10.71 -3.17 9.56
N GLY A 198 10.61 -2.25 10.49
CA GLY A 198 10.36 -0.85 10.24
C GLY A 198 11.25 -0.01 11.13
N GLU A 199 11.13 1.31 11.04
CA GLU A 199 11.97 2.22 11.84
C GLU A 199 11.84 1.98 13.36
N SER A 200 10.69 1.50 13.83
CA SER A 200 10.40 1.31 15.26
C SER A 200 9.65 0.01 15.60
N PHE A 201 9.43 -0.90 14.65
CA PHE A 201 8.59 -2.09 14.83
C PHE A 201 9.10 -3.27 14.00
N CYS A 202 8.64 -4.47 14.32
CA CYS A 202 8.88 -5.68 13.55
C CYS A 202 7.54 -6.37 13.30
N LEU A 203 7.10 -6.51 12.04
CA LEU A 203 5.84 -7.17 11.68
C LEU A 203 6.05 -8.60 11.19
N LYS A 204 5.15 -9.50 11.58
CA LYS A 204 5.08 -10.86 11.05
C LYS A 204 3.68 -11.23 10.65
N PHE A 205 3.50 -11.59 9.39
CA PHE A 205 2.26 -12.13 8.86
C PHE A 205 2.22 -13.63 9.12
N VAL A 206 1.19 -14.08 9.83
CA VAL A 206 0.96 -15.50 10.10
C VAL A 206 -0.35 -15.92 9.45
N PHE A 207 -0.23 -16.62 8.34
CA PHE A 207 -1.34 -17.17 7.56
C PHE A 207 -1.88 -18.43 8.27
N PRO A 208 -3.12 -18.41 8.79
CA PRO A 208 -3.58 -19.52 9.60
C PRO A 208 -4.13 -20.66 8.75
N THR A 209 -3.87 -21.88 9.20
CA THR A 209 -4.48 -23.10 8.64
C THR A 209 -5.89 -23.36 9.18
N THR A 210 -6.24 -22.74 10.30
CA THR A 210 -7.56 -22.84 10.97
C THR A 210 -8.14 -21.45 11.20
N PRO A 211 -9.47 -21.25 11.19
CA PRO A 211 -10.08 -19.98 11.59
C PRO A 211 -9.57 -19.50 12.96
N VAL A 212 -9.39 -18.19 13.10
CA VAL A 212 -8.87 -17.56 14.33
C VAL A 212 -9.66 -16.28 14.60
N SER A 213 -10.25 -16.15 15.79
CA SER A 213 -10.90 -14.90 16.21
C SER A 213 -9.87 -13.84 16.64
N PRO A 214 -10.24 -12.55 16.78
CA PRO A 214 -9.28 -11.50 17.12
C PRO A 214 -8.62 -11.74 18.49
N ASP A 215 -9.38 -12.22 19.49
CA ASP A 215 -8.85 -12.60 20.80
C ASP A 215 -7.84 -13.74 20.71
N GLN A 216 -8.17 -14.78 19.92
CA GLN A 216 -7.26 -15.90 19.71
C GLN A 216 -6.00 -15.46 18.95
N ALA A 217 -6.12 -14.54 18.00
CA ALA A 217 -4.98 -14.02 17.25
C ALA A 217 -4.02 -13.27 18.18
N LYS A 218 -4.55 -12.45 19.10
CA LYS A 218 -3.78 -11.76 20.15
C LYS A 218 -3.04 -12.73 21.05
N ILE A 219 -3.74 -13.74 21.58
CA ILE A 219 -3.13 -14.78 22.41
C ILE A 219 -2.02 -15.51 21.64
N LYS A 220 -2.29 -15.92 20.39
CA LYS A 220 -1.32 -16.68 19.60
C LYS A 220 -0.10 -15.84 19.21
N CYS A 221 -0.21 -14.53 18.95
CA CYS A 221 0.96 -13.67 18.74
C CYS A 221 1.85 -13.63 20.00
N ARG A 222 1.22 -13.53 21.18
CA ARG A 222 1.94 -13.49 22.45
C ARG A 222 2.62 -14.82 22.77
N GLU A 223 1.92 -15.93 22.57
CA GLU A 223 2.44 -17.27 22.85
C GLU A 223 3.50 -17.73 21.86
N SER A 224 3.32 -17.46 20.56
CA SER A 224 4.20 -17.99 19.50
C SER A 224 5.44 -17.12 19.29
N HIS A 225 5.31 -15.81 19.52
CA HIS A 225 6.28 -14.82 19.06
C HIS A 225 6.65 -13.79 20.13
N ASN A 226 6.11 -13.89 21.35
CA ASN A 226 6.27 -12.88 22.40
C ASN A 226 5.96 -11.46 21.88
N ALA A 227 4.93 -11.37 21.03
CA ALA A 227 4.52 -10.18 20.29
C ALA A 227 3.05 -9.86 20.58
N ASP A 228 2.63 -8.62 20.35
CA ASP A 228 1.21 -8.26 20.36
C ASP A 228 0.66 -8.26 18.92
N LEU A 229 -0.64 -7.99 18.77
CA LEU A 229 -1.20 -7.74 17.43
C LEU A 229 -0.64 -6.45 16.85
N GLY A 230 -0.46 -6.46 15.54
CA GLY A 230 0.35 -5.46 14.88
C GLY A 230 -0.25 -4.07 14.84
N SER A 231 0.60 -3.09 15.15
CA SER A 231 0.27 -1.69 15.05
C SER A 231 0.68 -1.16 13.67
N LEU A 232 -0.15 -0.29 13.09
CA LEU A 232 0.14 0.35 11.80
C LEU A 232 -0.01 1.87 11.95
N PRO A 233 0.80 2.52 12.80
CA PRO A 233 0.66 3.93 13.10
C PRO A 233 1.02 4.83 11.91
N HIS A 234 1.83 4.35 10.97
CA HIS A 234 2.29 5.11 9.82
C HIS A 234 1.66 4.62 8.51
N PRO A 235 1.23 5.51 7.61
CA PRO A 235 0.65 5.14 6.31
C PRO A 235 1.55 4.24 5.45
N GLY A 236 2.87 4.44 5.48
CA GLY A 236 3.82 3.59 4.74
C GLY A 236 3.75 2.11 5.14
N VAL A 237 3.63 1.86 6.44
CA VAL A 237 3.58 0.51 7.01
C VAL A 237 2.25 -0.15 6.73
N ARG A 238 1.16 0.62 6.83
CA ARG A 238 -0.18 0.16 6.48
C ARG A 238 -0.26 -0.27 5.01
N ARG A 239 0.38 0.48 4.10
CA ARG A 239 0.48 0.15 2.68
C ARG A 239 1.28 -1.12 2.44
N LEU A 240 2.44 -1.24 3.07
CA LEU A 240 3.25 -2.45 3.00
C LEU A 240 2.44 -3.68 3.46
N ALA A 241 1.71 -3.55 4.57
CA ALA A 241 0.83 -4.60 5.06
C ALA A 241 -0.28 -4.97 4.06
N ALA A 242 -0.96 -3.97 3.46
CA ALA A 242 -2.00 -4.19 2.45
C ALA A 242 -1.45 -4.92 1.20
N ARG A 243 -0.30 -4.51 0.71
CA ARG A 243 0.39 -5.12 -0.45
C ARG A 243 0.77 -6.58 -0.17
N LEU A 244 1.36 -6.84 1.00
CA LEU A 244 1.77 -8.20 1.38
C LEU A 244 0.57 -9.14 1.49
N MET A 245 -0.57 -8.68 2.01
CA MET A 245 -1.80 -9.48 2.03
C MET A 245 -2.29 -9.83 0.62
N LEU A 246 -2.36 -8.83 -0.26
CA LEU A 246 -2.77 -9.00 -1.66
C LEU A 246 -1.89 -10.02 -2.38
N SER A 247 -0.57 -9.90 -2.22
CA SER A 247 0.40 -10.84 -2.81
C SER A 247 0.20 -12.29 -2.33
N ALA A 248 -0.25 -12.46 -1.09
CA ALA A 248 -0.55 -13.75 -0.51
C ALA A 248 -1.98 -14.25 -0.82
N ASN A 249 -2.72 -13.56 -1.70
CA ASN A 249 -4.11 -13.85 -2.06
C ASN A 249 -5.06 -13.82 -0.85
N HIS A 250 -4.89 -12.81 -0.01
CA HIS A 250 -5.75 -12.55 1.14
C HIS A 250 -6.25 -11.11 1.13
N SER A 251 -7.52 -10.93 1.51
CA SER A 251 -8.20 -9.63 1.48
C SER A 251 -8.28 -8.94 2.85
N GLU A 252 -8.01 -9.65 3.96
CA GLU A 252 -8.15 -9.10 5.31
C GLU A 252 -7.14 -9.71 6.31
N VAL A 253 -6.59 -8.86 7.20
CA VAL A 253 -5.72 -9.25 8.33
C VAL A 253 -6.23 -8.63 9.64
N ILE A 254 -6.20 -9.41 10.73
CA ILE A 254 -6.43 -8.89 12.08
C ILE A 254 -5.23 -8.04 12.50
N VAL A 255 -5.53 -6.83 12.96
CA VAL A 255 -4.55 -5.87 13.48
C VAL A 255 -4.83 -5.55 14.95
N GLY A 256 -3.88 -4.90 15.62
CA GLY A 256 -3.98 -4.53 17.03
C GLY A 256 -4.87 -3.32 17.30
N LEU A 257 -5.79 -2.96 16.40
CA LEU A 257 -6.64 -1.79 16.56
C LEU A 257 -7.93 -2.19 17.30
N GLU A 258 -8.12 -1.65 18.51
CA GLU A 258 -9.25 -1.94 19.40
C GLU A 258 -9.94 -0.67 19.89
N ARG A 259 -11.21 -0.79 20.27
CA ARG A 259 -11.91 0.32 20.95
C ARG A 259 -11.36 0.54 22.35
N ALA A 260 -11.16 1.81 22.71
CA ALA A 260 -10.73 2.19 24.04
C ALA A 260 -11.79 1.81 25.08
N GLN A 261 -11.38 1.04 26.10
CA GLN A 261 -12.28 0.60 27.17
C GLN A 261 -12.35 1.59 28.36
N ALA A 262 -11.72 2.77 28.25
CA ALA A 262 -11.60 3.72 29.35
C ALA A 262 -12.83 4.62 29.49
N GLY A 263 -13.77 4.25 30.36
CA GLY A 263 -14.90 5.10 30.77
C GLY A 263 -15.92 5.44 29.66
N HIS A 264 -17.10 5.90 30.04
CA HIS A 264 -18.18 6.21 29.08
C HIS A 264 -17.80 7.30 28.06
N LEU A 265 -16.80 8.13 28.38
CA LEU A 265 -16.38 9.28 27.59
C LEU A 265 -15.43 8.94 26.43
N TYR A 266 -14.76 7.79 26.43
CA TYR A 266 -13.77 7.44 25.39
C TYR A 266 -14.09 6.14 24.65
N ARG A 267 -15.24 5.52 24.92
CA ARG A 267 -15.68 4.24 24.31
C ARG A 267 -15.81 4.22 22.78
N PHE A 268 -15.73 5.39 22.14
CA PHE A 268 -15.80 5.56 20.69
C PHE A 268 -14.44 5.85 20.05
N LEU A 269 -13.38 5.98 20.87
CA LEU A 269 -12.03 6.12 20.37
C LEU A 269 -11.45 4.75 20.07
N TRP A 270 -10.64 4.70 19.02
CA TRP A 270 -9.82 3.56 18.66
C TRP A 270 -8.41 3.78 19.17
N ARG A 271 -7.74 2.70 19.55
CA ARG A 271 -6.36 2.70 20.03
C ARG A 271 -5.66 1.43 19.59
N TRP A 272 -4.34 1.47 19.53
CA TRP A 272 -3.54 0.27 19.34
C TRP A 272 -3.44 -0.54 20.65
N THR A 273 -3.29 -1.85 20.54
CA THR A 273 -3.13 -2.77 21.67
C THR A 273 -1.78 -2.62 22.38
N GLN A 274 -0.76 -2.19 21.64
CA GLN A 274 0.53 -1.80 22.23
C GLN A 274 0.36 -0.47 22.99
N ALA A 275 1.11 -0.33 24.07
CA ALA A 275 0.84 0.60 25.17
C ALA A 275 0.58 2.07 24.75
N GLY A 276 -0.69 2.40 24.52
CA GLY A 276 -1.19 3.78 24.60
C GLY A 276 -0.93 4.68 23.40
N THR A 277 -0.48 4.16 22.26
CA THR A 277 -0.40 4.96 21.03
C THR A 277 -1.81 5.21 20.51
N GLU A 278 -2.18 6.49 20.47
CA GLU A 278 -3.46 6.95 19.94
C GLU A 278 -3.54 6.66 18.44
N PHE A 279 -4.73 6.27 17.96
CA PHE A 279 -4.97 6.05 16.55
C PHE A 279 -5.30 7.39 15.87
N ASP A 280 -4.38 7.90 15.06
CA ASP A 280 -4.53 9.15 14.31
C ASP A 280 -4.93 8.89 12.84
N GLY A 281 -5.97 8.07 12.62
CA GLY A 281 -6.38 7.64 11.28
C GLY A 281 -7.88 7.73 11.04
N PRO A 282 -8.34 7.50 9.79
CA PRO A 282 -9.75 7.40 9.48
C PRO A 282 -10.37 6.28 10.31
N GLN A 283 -11.45 6.59 11.02
CA GLN A 283 -12.11 5.61 11.88
C GLN A 283 -12.59 4.41 11.05
N PRO A 284 -12.46 3.18 11.57
CA PRO A 284 -12.95 2.00 10.88
C PRO A 284 -14.42 2.16 10.48
N HIS A 285 -14.78 1.73 9.26
CA HIS A 285 -16.16 1.79 8.78
C HIS A 285 -17.08 1.09 9.80
N GLN A 286 -18.03 1.87 10.33
CA GLN A 286 -18.89 1.45 11.43
C GLN A 286 -20.09 0.67 10.87
N ALA A 287 -20.03 -0.66 10.97
CA ALA A 287 -21.22 -1.48 10.74
C ALA A 287 -22.10 -1.58 11.99
N ASP A 288 -21.54 -1.45 13.20
CA ASP A 288 -22.35 -1.53 14.42
C ASP A 288 -21.69 -1.03 15.71
N LYS A 289 -22.51 -0.69 16.73
CA LYS A 289 -22.04 -0.19 18.03
C LYS A 289 -21.30 -1.23 18.89
N VAL A 290 -21.31 -2.51 18.50
CA VAL A 290 -20.83 -3.65 19.32
C VAL A 290 -19.42 -4.13 18.92
N LEU A 291 -18.88 -3.63 17.81
CA LEU A 291 -17.60 -4.10 17.26
C LEU A 291 -16.42 -3.42 17.97
N ASN A 292 -15.53 -4.22 18.55
CA ASN A 292 -14.44 -3.76 19.42
C ASN A 292 -13.04 -3.95 18.84
N CYS A 293 -12.91 -4.68 17.74
CA CYS A 293 -11.66 -4.94 17.03
C CYS A 293 -11.76 -4.46 15.60
N ALA A 294 -10.62 -4.35 14.92
CA ALA A 294 -10.58 -4.06 13.50
C ALA A 294 -9.65 -5.01 12.73
N THR A 295 -9.97 -5.17 11.46
CA THR A 295 -9.08 -5.72 10.44
C THR A 295 -8.59 -4.61 9.54
N LEU A 296 -7.44 -4.84 8.90
CA LEU A 296 -7.00 -4.08 7.73
C LEU A 296 -7.42 -4.86 6.49
N THR A 297 -8.02 -4.18 5.51
CA THR A 297 -8.36 -4.74 4.20
C THR A 297 -7.21 -4.56 3.20
N ASP A 298 -7.25 -5.33 2.12
CA ASP A 298 -6.43 -5.13 0.91
C ASP A 298 -6.57 -3.72 0.31
N GLU A 299 -7.73 -3.08 0.50
CA GLU A 299 -7.98 -1.68 0.15
C GLU A 299 -7.34 -0.65 1.11
N ASN A 300 -6.42 -1.07 1.99
CA ASN A 300 -5.75 -0.17 2.94
C ASN A 300 -6.74 0.54 3.91
N LEU A 301 -7.94 -0.03 4.11
CA LEU A 301 -9.00 0.48 4.98
C LEU A 301 -9.10 -0.34 6.26
N PHE A 302 -9.48 0.32 7.36
CA PHE A 302 -9.83 -0.39 8.58
C PHE A 302 -11.32 -0.73 8.61
N LYS A 303 -11.63 -1.99 8.93
CA LYS A 303 -12.98 -2.49 9.05
C LYS A 303 -13.22 -3.00 10.45
N SER A 304 -14.31 -2.55 11.09
CA SER A 304 -14.67 -3.03 12.42
C SER A 304 -15.19 -4.47 12.36
N VAL A 305 -14.76 -5.31 13.31
CA VAL A 305 -15.12 -6.73 13.38
C VAL A 305 -15.48 -7.16 14.80
N GLU A 306 -16.28 -8.22 14.90
CA GLU A 306 -16.71 -8.77 16.17
C GLU A 306 -15.62 -9.65 16.78
N LEU A 307 -15.53 -9.67 18.12
CA LEU A 307 -14.58 -10.53 18.85
C LEU A 307 -14.88 -12.02 18.67
N SER A 308 -16.13 -12.37 18.37
CA SER A 308 -16.67 -13.73 18.41
C SER A 308 -16.76 -14.44 17.05
N THR A 309 -16.44 -13.76 15.94
CA THR A 309 -16.52 -14.32 14.58
C THR A 309 -15.39 -15.34 14.34
N GLY A 310 -15.55 -16.53 14.91
CA GLY A 310 -14.63 -17.66 14.76
C GLY A 310 -14.73 -18.38 13.41
N SER A 311 -15.60 -17.94 12.50
CA SER A 311 -15.84 -18.61 11.21
C SER A 311 -14.93 -18.13 10.08
N GLN A 312 -14.21 -17.00 10.26
CA GLN A 312 -13.34 -16.43 9.22
C GLN A 312 -11.87 -16.83 9.44
N ARG A 313 -11.17 -17.11 8.34
CA ARG A 313 -9.73 -17.38 8.31
C ARG A 313 -8.99 -16.08 8.07
N TRP A 314 -8.87 -15.27 9.12
CA TRP A 314 -8.11 -14.04 9.04
C TRP A 314 -6.63 -14.29 9.24
N ILE A 315 -5.79 -13.66 8.42
CA ILE A 315 -4.37 -13.54 8.74
C ILE A 315 -4.26 -12.81 10.08
N ARG A 316 -3.25 -13.15 10.90
CA ARG A 316 -2.86 -12.29 12.01
C ARG A 316 -1.52 -11.63 11.71
N MET A 317 -1.44 -10.36 12.02
CA MET A 317 -0.18 -9.61 11.98
C MET A 317 0.30 -9.44 13.42
N CYS A 318 1.48 -9.96 13.71
CA CYS A 318 2.12 -9.81 15.02
C CYS A 318 3.17 -8.70 14.96
N ASP A 319 3.36 -7.98 16.06
CA ASP A 319 4.30 -6.86 16.18
C ASP A 319 5.06 -6.91 17.50
N VAL A 320 6.37 -6.70 17.41
CA VAL A 320 7.29 -6.63 18.54
C VAL A 320 8.21 -5.42 18.39
N GLU A 321 8.45 -4.72 19.50
CA GLU A 321 9.47 -3.67 19.53
C GLU A 321 10.86 -4.29 19.30
N PRO A 322 11.71 -3.71 18.42
CA PRO A 322 13.05 -4.24 18.12
C PRO A 322 13.93 -4.45 19.38
N SER A 323 13.74 -3.64 20.43
CA SER A 323 14.46 -3.71 21.70
C SER A 323 14.17 -5.00 22.51
N ALA A 324 13.01 -5.63 22.29
CA ALA A 324 12.60 -6.83 23.00
C ALA A 324 13.23 -8.10 22.42
N LEU A 325 13.61 -8.10 21.13
CA LEU A 325 14.24 -9.24 20.45
C LEU A 325 15.71 -9.41 20.85
N THR A 326 16.44 -8.31 21.09
CA THR A 326 17.86 -8.34 21.52
C THR A 326 18.07 -8.98 22.90
N SER A 327 17.03 -8.97 23.76
CA SER A 327 17.04 -9.57 25.11
C SER A 327 16.99 -11.10 25.10
N GLN A 328 16.48 -11.73 24.04
CA GLN A 328 16.43 -13.18 23.94
C GLN A 328 17.79 -13.80 23.57
N ARG A 329 18.63 -13.11 22.79
CA ARG A 329 19.99 -13.57 22.48
C ARG A 329 20.93 -13.55 23.69
N THR A 330 20.74 -12.63 24.63
CA THR A 330 21.57 -12.56 25.85
C THR A 330 21.15 -13.56 26.94
N LYS A 331 19.92 -14.09 26.92
CA LYS A 331 19.49 -15.12 27.88
C LYS A 331 19.95 -16.55 27.55
N GLN A 332 20.47 -16.80 26.35
CA GLN A 332 20.98 -18.13 25.96
C GLN A 332 22.50 -18.31 26.17
N CYS A 333 23.21 -17.31 26.70
CA CYS A 333 24.62 -17.41 27.09
C CYS A 333 24.78 -16.98 28.55
N GLY A 334 24.37 -17.84 29.49
CA GLY A 334 24.44 -17.48 30.91
C GLY A 334 24.03 -18.55 31.90
N ASP A 335 24.25 -19.83 31.60
CA ASP A 335 24.28 -20.89 32.61
C ASP A 335 25.29 -21.95 32.16
N GLY A 336 26.49 -21.91 32.75
CA GLY A 336 27.61 -22.74 32.31
C GLY A 336 28.86 -22.60 33.16
N SER A 337 28.80 -23.16 34.37
CA SER A 337 29.92 -23.68 35.17
C SER A 337 30.97 -22.69 35.72
N THR A 338 30.85 -22.47 37.02
CA THR A 338 31.96 -22.55 37.98
C THR A 338 33.00 -23.60 37.58
N PHE A 339 34.24 -23.16 37.36
CA PHE A 339 35.42 -24.03 37.50
C PHE A 339 36.24 -23.51 38.67
N GLN A 340 36.20 -24.27 39.77
CA GLN A 340 37.28 -24.30 40.74
C GLN A 340 38.40 -25.16 40.16
N HIS A 341 39.59 -24.59 40.02
CA HIS A 341 40.83 -25.14 40.57
C HIS A 341 41.93 -24.06 40.59
#